data_AF-A0A9D0ZQ54-F1
#
_entry.id   AF-A0A9D0ZQ54-F1
#
_cell.length_a   1.000
_cell.length_b   1.000
_cell.length_c   1.000
_cell.angle_alpha   90.00
_cell.angle_beta   90.00
_cell.angle_gamma   90.00
#
_symmetry.space_group_name_H-M   'P 1'
#
loop_
_entity.id
_entity.type
_entity.pdbx_description
1 polymer ?
#
loop_
_entity_poly.entity_id
_entity_poly.type
_entity_poly.pdbx_seq_one_letter_code
_entity_poly.pdbx_strand_id
1 'polypeptide(L)'
;MSILGESFSVMGIGLVMVFLGLIILIAFVYLIAAALGGREKKDDGRSAEVSAPAAPAPAPVPVPAPVAAQGIDPQVVAVIAAAVAAMDANGKPLVIRSIRRAPGWNRAARTEQVYRF
;
A
#
# COMPACT_ATOMS: atom_id res chain seq x y z
N MET A 1 -36.16 -2.22 -39.40
CA MET A 1 -35.35 -3.45 -39.33
C MET A 1 -33.87 -3.09 -39.51
N SER A 2 -33.27 -2.40 -38.52
CA SER A 2 -31.85 -1.98 -38.60
C SER A 2 -31.13 -1.95 -37.23
N ILE A 3 -31.77 -2.43 -36.17
CA ILE A 3 -31.25 -2.31 -34.79
C ILE A 3 -29.98 -3.14 -34.57
N LEU A 4 -29.81 -4.23 -35.33
CA LEU A 4 -28.57 -5.01 -35.31
C LEU A 4 -27.39 -4.19 -35.86
N GLY A 5 -27.58 -3.43 -36.95
CA GLY A 5 -26.52 -2.63 -37.55
C GLY A 5 -26.03 -1.50 -36.64
N GLU A 6 -26.95 -0.82 -35.95
CA GLU A 6 -26.59 0.25 -35.01
C GLU A 6 -25.82 -0.28 -33.80
N SER A 7 -26.15 -1.48 -33.32
CA SER A 7 -25.45 -2.11 -32.20
C SER A 7 -23.97 -2.40 -32.51
N PHE A 8 -23.68 -2.90 -33.71
CA PHE A 8 -22.30 -3.11 -34.15
C PHE A 8 -21.53 -1.80 -34.30
N SER A 9 -22.19 -0.73 -34.74
CA SER A 9 -21.58 0.60 -34.87
C SER A 9 -21.19 1.18 -33.50
N VAL A 10 -22.08 1.09 -32.51
CA VAL A 10 -21.79 1.54 -31.14
C VAL A 10 -20.65 0.73 -30.51
N MET A 11 -20.63 -0.59 -30.70
CA MET A 11 -19.53 -1.43 -30.23
C MET A 11 -18.20 -1.09 -30.92
N GLY A 12 -18.23 -0.85 -32.24
CA GLY A 12 -17.05 -0.42 -33.00
C GLY A 12 -16.50 0.91 -32.53
N ILE A 13 -17.37 1.90 -32.31
CA ILE A 13 -16.98 3.22 -31.78
C ILE A 13 -16.39 3.10 -30.38
N GLY A 14 -17.00 2.29 -29.50
CA GLY A 14 -16.47 2.05 -28.16
C GLY A 14 -15.07 1.43 -28.18
N LEU A 15 -14.86 0.42 -29.04
CA LEU A 15 -13.57 -0.22 -29.20
C LEU A 15 -12.49 0.77 -29.70
N VAL A 16 -12.82 1.56 -30.71
CA VAL A 16 -11.92 2.60 -31.25
C VAL A 16 -11.59 3.65 -30.19
N MET A 17 -12.58 4.10 -29.40
CA MET A 17 -12.36 5.08 -28.33
C MET A 17 -11.39 4.57 -27.25
N VAL A 18 -11.47 3.29 -26.88
CA VAL A 18 -10.55 2.68 -25.91
C VAL A 18 -9.12 2.66 -26.46
N PHE A 19 -8.93 2.24 -27.72
CA PHE A 19 -7.61 2.26 -28.35
C PHE A 19 -7.05 3.67 -28.46
N LEU A 20 -7.87 4.65 -28.86
CA LEU A 20 -7.45 6.04 -28.97
C LEU A 20 -7.07 6.62 -27.59
N GLY A 21 -7.84 6.33 -26.55
CA GLY A 21 -7.53 6.71 -25.17
C GLY A 21 -6.22 6.11 -24.68
N LEU A 22 -5.95 4.83 -24.97
CA LEU A 22 -4.67 4.20 -24.63
C LEU A 22 -3.48 4.86 -25.36
N ILE A 23 -3.63 5.15 -26.65
CA ILE A 23 -2.58 5.83 -27.44
C ILE A 23 -2.28 7.22 -26.85
N ILE A 24 -3.32 8.00 -26.54
CA ILE A 24 -3.17 9.33 -25.93
C ILE A 24 -2.48 9.23 -24.55
N LEU A 25 -2.88 8.26 -23.73
CA LEU A 25 -2.27 8.04 -22.41
C LEU A 25 -0.78 7.68 -22.54
N ILE A 26 -0.44 6.77 -23.45
CA ILE A 26 0.95 6.38 -23.74
C ILE A 26 1.75 7.61 -24.19
N ALA A 27 1.21 8.42 -25.09
CA ALA A 27 1.86 9.65 -25.55
C ALA A 27 2.13 10.63 -24.41
N PHE A 28 1.17 10.80 -23.48
CA PHE A 28 1.37 11.62 -22.27
C PHE A 28 2.46 11.07 -21.35
N VAL A 29 2.48 9.76 -21.12
CA VAL A 29 3.54 9.11 -20.33
C VAL A 29 4.90 9.31 -20.99
N TYR A 30 5.01 9.17 -22.31
CA TYR A 30 6.26 9.44 -23.04
C TYR A 30 6.68 10.91 -22.97
N LEU A 31 5.74 11.85 -23.04
CA LEU A 31 6.04 13.27 -22.95
C LEU A 31 6.60 13.63 -21.55
N ILE A 32 5.98 13.09 -20.49
CA ILE A 32 6.46 13.24 -19.12
C ILE A 32 7.80 12.52 -18.93
N ALA A 33 7.95 11.30 -19.45
CA ALA A 33 9.20 10.55 -19.40
C ALA A 33 10.33 11.23 -20.20
N ALA A 34 10.03 11.90 -21.31
CA ALA A 34 11.01 12.69 -22.05
C ALA A 34 11.39 13.98 -21.29
N ALA A 35 10.43 14.60 -20.60
CA ALA A 35 10.69 15.76 -19.75
C ALA A 35 11.52 15.41 -18.49
N LEU A 36 11.32 14.22 -17.91
CA LEU A 36 12.08 13.73 -16.75
C LEU A 36 13.40 13.04 -17.15
N GLY A 37 13.42 12.36 -18.30
CA GLY A 37 14.57 11.62 -18.83
C GLY A 37 15.71 12.49 -19.36
N GLY A 38 15.54 13.82 -19.38
CA GLY A 38 16.65 14.76 -19.56
C GLY A 38 17.65 14.78 -18.40
N ARG A 39 17.36 14.09 -17.28
CA ARG A 39 18.25 13.99 -16.13
C ARG A 39 18.15 12.59 -15.52
N GLU A 40 19.00 11.66 -15.95
CA GLU A 40 19.64 10.73 -15.02
C GLU A 40 20.79 9.98 -15.70
N LYS A 41 22.00 10.44 -15.38
CA LYS A 41 23.20 9.62 -15.39
C LYS A 41 22.98 8.48 -14.38
N LYS A 42 23.02 7.26 -14.91
CA LYS A 42 23.75 6.10 -14.37
C LYS A 42 24.39 6.33 -12.99
N ASP A 43 23.95 5.58 -11.99
CA ASP A 43 24.88 4.79 -11.19
C ASP A 43 24.22 3.63 -10.44
N ASP A 44 24.81 2.46 -10.67
CA ASP A 44 24.63 1.20 -9.96
C ASP A 44 25.43 1.20 -8.65
N GLY A 45 25.00 0.42 -7.65
CA GLY A 45 25.84 0.09 -6.48
C GLY A 45 25.02 -0.36 -5.27
N ARG A 46 24.70 -1.64 -5.10
CA ARG A 46 25.51 -2.75 -4.56
C ARG A 46 25.79 -2.65 -3.04
N SER A 47 25.15 -3.59 -2.33
CA SER A 47 25.57 -4.31 -1.10
C SER A 47 25.96 -3.55 0.17
N ALA A 48 25.37 -3.94 1.29
CA ALA A 48 26.13 -4.45 2.45
C ALA A 48 25.20 -5.19 3.43
N GLU A 49 25.54 -6.45 3.62
CA GLU A 49 25.04 -7.40 4.62
C GLU A 49 25.66 -7.11 6.00
N VAL A 50 25.19 -7.78 7.06
CA VAL A 50 26.00 -8.45 8.11
C VAL A 50 25.44 -8.31 9.55
N SER A 51 25.12 -9.50 10.07
CA SER A 51 25.23 -10.06 11.44
C SER A 51 24.33 -9.66 12.62
N ALA A 52 23.64 -10.71 13.09
CA ALA A 52 23.08 -10.97 14.41
C ALA A 52 24.17 -11.40 15.43
N PRO A 53 23.89 -12.09 16.57
CA PRO A 53 22.85 -12.00 17.62
C PRO A 53 23.46 -12.01 19.06
N ALA A 54 22.68 -11.78 20.12
CA ALA A 54 23.03 -12.25 21.49
C ALA A 54 21.81 -12.40 22.44
N ALA A 55 21.72 -13.55 23.12
CA ALA A 55 20.85 -13.91 24.27
C ALA A 55 21.77 -14.23 25.50
N PRO A 56 21.36 -14.55 26.77
CA PRO A 56 20.03 -14.99 27.32
C PRO A 56 19.59 -14.53 28.78
N ALA A 57 18.28 -14.69 29.11
CA ALA A 57 17.42 -14.94 30.34
C ALA A 57 17.90 -14.73 31.84
N PRO A 58 17.07 -14.77 32.95
CA PRO A 58 15.60 -15.00 33.18
C PRO A 58 14.82 -14.21 34.32
N ALA A 59 13.47 -14.31 34.33
CA ALA A 59 12.43 -14.26 35.42
C ALA A 59 12.08 -12.95 36.21
N PRO A 60 10.88 -12.80 36.88
CA PRO A 60 9.49 -13.19 36.61
C PRO A 60 8.46 -11.99 36.64
N VAL A 61 7.23 -12.28 36.18
CA VAL A 61 5.98 -11.47 36.00
C VAL A 61 5.64 -10.34 36.99
N PRO A 62 5.05 -9.23 36.47
CA PRO A 62 3.68 -8.87 36.84
C PRO A 62 2.78 -8.50 35.63
N VAL A 63 1.48 -8.71 35.81
CA VAL A 63 0.39 -8.48 34.85
C VAL A 63 0.55 -7.13 34.11
N PRO A 64 0.62 -7.08 32.77
CA PRO A 64 0.76 -5.81 32.08
C PRO A 64 -0.58 -5.05 32.11
N ALA A 65 -0.62 -3.96 32.88
CA ALA A 65 -1.46 -2.82 32.54
C ALA A 65 -1.26 -2.51 31.03
N PRO A 66 -2.31 -2.08 30.31
CA PRO A 66 -2.22 -1.83 28.87
C PRO A 66 -1.01 -0.95 28.62
N VAL A 67 0.01 -1.57 28.02
CA VAL A 67 1.31 -0.95 27.81
C VAL A 67 1.01 0.18 26.85
N ALA A 68 0.93 1.40 27.38
CA ALA A 68 0.88 2.61 26.59
C ALA A 68 2.04 2.47 25.60
N ALA A 69 1.69 2.29 24.32
CA ALA A 69 2.67 2.15 23.25
C ALA A 69 3.61 3.34 23.37
N GLN A 70 4.87 3.05 23.69
CA GLN A 70 5.88 4.06 23.98
C GLN A 70 5.86 5.12 22.87
N GLY A 71 5.45 6.34 23.24
CA GLY A 71 5.46 7.52 22.36
C GLY A 71 4.21 7.81 21.53
N ILE A 72 3.08 7.12 21.73
CA ILE A 72 1.82 7.42 21.02
C ILE A 72 0.73 7.81 22.03
N ASP A 73 0.14 8.98 21.81
CA ASP A 73 -0.93 9.54 22.63
C ASP A 73 -2.21 8.67 22.54
N PRO A 74 -2.92 8.44 23.67
CA PRO A 74 -4.08 7.55 23.69
C PRO A 74 -5.25 8.03 22.82
N GLN A 75 -5.37 9.33 22.57
CA GLN A 75 -6.40 9.88 21.69
C GLN A 75 -6.13 9.44 20.25
N VAL A 76 -4.87 9.37 19.83
CA VAL A 76 -4.49 8.88 18.50
C VAL A 76 -4.83 7.39 18.36
N VAL A 77 -4.58 6.59 19.41
CA VAL A 77 -4.94 5.17 19.43
C VAL A 77 -6.46 4.99 19.29
N ALA A 78 -7.26 5.77 20.02
CA ALA A 78 -8.71 5.72 19.95
C ALA A 78 -9.24 6.13 18.57
N VAL A 79 -8.69 7.20 17.97
CA VAL A 79 -9.09 7.65 16.63
C VAL A 79 -8.75 6.61 15.56
N ILE A 80 -7.56 5.97 15.63
CA ILE A 80 -7.19 4.89 14.71
C ILE A 80 -8.14 3.70 14.91
N ALA A 81 -8.42 3.30 16.14
CA ALA A 81 -9.34 2.21 16.44
C ALA A 81 -10.74 2.46 15.89
N ALA A 82 -11.28 3.67 16.09
CA ALA A 82 -12.58 4.08 15.56
C ALA A 82 -12.59 4.10 14.03
N ALA A 83 -11.55 4.64 13.38
CA ALA A 83 -11.44 4.67 11.93
C ALA A 83 -11.40 3.25 11.32
N VAL A 84 -10.64 2.33 11.93
CA VAL A 84 -10.59 0.93 11.51
C VAL A 84 -11.94 0.24 11.71
N ALA A 85 -12.60 0.47 12.84
CA ALA A 85 -13.93 -0.07 13.09
C ALA A 85 -14.98 0.47 12.10
N ALA A 86 -14.87 1.73 11.68
CA ALA A 86 -15.76 2.32 10.68
C ALA A 86 -15.52 1.80 9.25
N MET A 87 -14.27 1.44 8.90
CA MET A 87 -13.95 0.85 7.60
C MET A 87 -14.39 -0.61 7.48
N ASP A 88 -14.49 -1.35 8.59
CA ASP A 88 -14.93 -2.74 8.55
C ASP A 88 -16.44 -2.87 8.81
N ALA A 89 -17.21 -3.00 7.72
CA ALA A 89 -18.67 -3.16 7.78
C ALA A 89 -19.12 -4.58 8.19
N ASN A 90 -18.19 -5.50 8.48
CA ASN A 90 -18.51 -6.91 8.70
C ASN A 90 -19.00 -7.25 10.12
N GLY A 91 -19.09 -6.27 11.03
CA GLY A 91 -19.65 -6.44 12.37
C GLY A 91 -18.88 -7.39 13.29
N LYS A 92 -17.63 -7.73 12.93
CA LYS A 92 -16.77 -8.61 13.73
C LYS A 92 -16.04 -7.79 14.80
N PRO A 93 -15.79 -8.35 16.00
CA PRO A 93 -14.98 -7.66 17.00
C PRO A 93 -13.53 -7.60 16.54
N LEU A 94 -13.05 -6.39 16.21
CA LEU A 94 -11.66 -6.16 15.79
C LEU A 94 -10.79 -5.81 17.00
N VAL A 95 -9.67 -6.52 17.13
CA VAL A 95 -8.66 -6.25 18.16
C VAL A 95 -7.37 -5.81 17.48
N ILE A 96 -6.93 -4.59 17.78
CA ILE A 96 -5.65 -4.06 17.30
C ILE A 96 -4.53 -4.62 18.17
N ARG A 97 -3.65 -5.44 17.59
CA ARG A 97 -2.52 -6.07 18.31
C ARG A 97 -1.30 -5.16 18.48
N SER A 98 -1.06 -4.24 17.53
CA SER A 98 0.10 -3.35 17.57
C SER A 98 -0.11 -2.11 16.72
N ILE A 99 0.39 -0.96 17.19
CA ILE A 99 0.46 0.29 16.44
C ILE A 99 1.91 0.76 16.45
N ARG A 100 2.50 0.95 15.28
CA ARG A 100 3.87 1.47 15.13
C ARG A 100 3.95 2.42 13.95
N ARG A 101 4.85 3.41 14.02
CA ARG A 101 5.19 4.25 12.88
C ARG A 101 6.11 3.46 11.95
N ALA A 102 5.74 3.37 10.68
CA ALA A 102 6.56 2.73 9.67
C ALA A 102 7.22 3.78 8.75
N PRO A 103 8.42 3.51 8.21
CA PRO A 103 9.12 4.42 7.31
C PRO A 103 8.44 4.57 5.93
N GLY A 104 7.38 3.82 5.65
CA GLY A 104 6.53 3.99 4.47
C GLY A 104 5.52 2.86 4.27
N TRP A 105 4.34 3.20 3.76
CA TRP A 105 3.20 2.28 3.56
C TRP A 105 3.57 1.04 2.72
N ASN A 106 4.22 1.25 1.57
CA ASN A 106 4.56 0.17 0.63
C ASN A 106 5.57 -0.85 1.17
N ARG A 107 6.44 -0.46 2.11
CA ARG A 107 7.39 -1.38 2.74
C ARG A 107 6.73 -2.10 3.91
N ALA A 108 6.02 -1.38 4.77
CA ALA A 108 5.29 -1.96 5.90
C ALA A 108 4.27 -3.01 5.45
N ALA A 109 3.43 -2.70 4.47
CA ALA A 109 2.43 -3.65 3.97
C ALA A 109 3.07 -4.94 3.43
N ARG A 110 4.15 -4.83 2.66
CA ARG A 110 4.88 -6.01 2.14
C ARG A 110 5.54 -6.83 3.26
N THR A 111 6.20 -6.18 4.22
CA THR A 111 6.82 -6.90 5.34
C THR A 111 5.81 -7.51 6.31
N GLU A 112 4.59 -6.99 6.39
CA GLU A 112 3.57 -7.57 7.27
C GLU A 112 2.75 -8.67 6.59
N GLN A 113 2.58 -8.61 5.27
CA GLN A 113 1.92 -9.66 4.48
C GLN A 113 2.81 -10.89 4.26
N VAL A 114 4.11 -10.69 4.04
CA VAL A 114 5.04 -11.80 3.70
C VAL A 114 5.39 -12.67 4.91
N TYR A 115 5.25 -12.16 6.14
CA TYR A 115 5.63 -12.87 7.37
C TYR A 115 4.42 -13.39 8.17
N ARG A 116 3.21 -13.29 7.60
CA ARG A 116 1.96 -13.83 8.17
C ARG A 116 1.53 -15.05 7.33
N PHE A 117 2.17 -16.19 7.58
CA PHE A 117 1.62 -17.52 7.30
C PHE A 117 1.28 -18.18 8.62
#